data_AF-A0A1G2L1U8-F1
#
_entry.id   AF-A0A1G2L1U8-F1
#
_cell.length_a   1.000
_cell.length_b   1.000
_cell.length_c   1.000
_cell.angle_alpha   90.00
_cell.angle_beta   90.00
_cell.angle_gamma   90.00
#
_symmetry.space_group_name_H-M   'P 1'
#
loop_
_entity.id
_entity.type
_entity.pdbx_description
1 polymer ?
#
loop_
_entity_poly.entity_id
_entity_poly.type
_entity_poly.pdbx_seq_one_letter_code
_entity_poly.pdbx_strand_id
1 'polypeptide(L)'
;MLECFFLNDFMEQGAHMENHDKGPSRFQIVDVEGKYDFLKPPPLRENVIVHYLQPGFGNEKFHRFMLLRVIDGLRYIFTLWENPGENYYGINFKTEEYEYAITHLSQGGRKKLTDTLSAFLDSVRSRADVSVDGIEFLPADTNFSSHEVDTCINAILALPKNPFSREEIKEQYKGRDIFELYKTFARKNFPIKKDEFRNALRSRRRFFQRMISKDLPELELDDKFSDRYRFKKK
;
A
#
# COMPACT_ATOMS: atom_id res chain seq x y z
N MET A 1 30.34 -11.39 -12.89
CA MET A 1 30.47 -10.46 -11.76
C MET A 1 29.63 -9.25 -12.14
N LEU A 2 28.39 -9.18 -11.65
CA LEU A 2 27.42 -8.16 -12.00
C LEU A 2 27.30 -7.20 -10.82
N GLU A 3 28.08 -6.13 -10.87
CA GLU A 3 27.76 -4.86 -10.20
C GLU A 3 26.61 -4.18 -10.97
N CYS A 4 25.92 -3.24 -10.33
CA CYS A 4 24.87 -2.30 -10.82
C CYS A 4 23.48 -2.55 -10.18
N PHE A 5 22.74 -1.62 -9.58
CA PHE A 5 22.86 -0.16 -9.37
C PHE A 5 22.19 0.20 -8.03
N PHE A 6 22.81 1.08 -7.27
CA PHE A 6 22.25 1.67 -6.05
C PHE A 6 21.15 2.69 -6.39
N LEU A 7 20.00 2.60 -5.73
CA LEU A 7 19.00 3.69 -5.63
C LEU A 7 19.47 4.75 -4.62
N ASN A 8 20.63 5.36 -4.89
CA ASN A 8 21.08 6.59 -4.25
C ASN A 8 21.37 7.57 -5.39
N ASP A 9 20.33 8.28 -5.81
CA ASP A 9 20.38 9.62 -6.43
C ASP A 9 19.03 9.83 -7.11
N PHE A 10 18.25 10.78 -6.59
CA PHE A 10 17.28 11.63 -7.30
C PHE A 10 16.52 12.44 -6.25
N MET A 11 17.26 13.32 -5.57
CA MET A 11 16.71 14.56 -5.05
C MET A 11 17.36 15.67 -5.89
N GLU A 12 16.53 16.62 -6.32
CA GLU A 12 16.86 17.83 -7.09
C GLU A 12 16.99 17.66 -8.61
N GLN A 13 15.94 18.07 -9.34
CA GLN A 13 15.96 19.16 -10.33
C GLN A 13 14.70 19.13 -11.23
N GLY A 14 14.21 20.32 -11.60
CA GLY A 14 13.34 20.51 -12.77
C GLY A 14 11.86 20.78 -12.48
N ALA A 15 11.53 22.06 -12.22
CA ALA A 15 10.16 22.55 -12.33
C ALA A 15 9.78 22.68 -13.81
N HIS A 16 9.00 21.73 -14.33
CA HIS A 16 8.19 21.95 -15.53
C HIS A 16 6.72 21.94 -15.11
N MET A 17 6.02 23.03 -15.45
CA MET A 17 4.58 23.20 -15.21
C MET A 17 3.81 22.18 -16.05
N GLU A 18 3.48 21.05 -15.45
CA GLU A 18 2.37 20.20 -15.90
C GLU A 18 1.09 20.69 -15.23
N ASN A 19 0.01 20.79 -16.00
CA ASN A 19 -1.32 21.08 -15.50
C ASN A 19 -1.66 20.11 -14.37
N HIS A 20 -1.62 20.61 -13.14
CA HIS A 20 -1.97 19.85 -11.95
C HIS A 20 -3.47 19.62 -11.96
N ASP A 21 -3.86 18.47 -12.51
CA ASP A 21 -5.13 17.82 -12.23
C ASP A 21 -5.24 17.70 -10.70
N LYS A 22 -5.99 18.64 -10.09
CA LYS A 22 -6.22 18.64 -8.64
C LYS A 22 -7.08 17.44 -8.36
N GLY A 23 -6.53 16.46 -7.63
CA GLY A 23 -7.28 15.29 -7.20
C GLY A 23 -8.58 15.67 -6.49
N PRO A 24 -9.54 14.74 -6.37
CA PRO A 24 -10.82 14.99 -5.71
C PRO A 24 -10.58 15.43 -4.27
N SER A 25 -11.31 16.45 -3.81
CA SER A 25 -11.20 16.95 -2.43
C SER A 25 -11.85 16.02 -1.40
N ARG A 26 -12.83 15.21 -1.82
CA ARG A 26 -13.50 14.18 -1.02
C ARG A 26 -14.00 13.03 -1.90
N PHE A 27 -14.16 11.86 -1.29
CA PHE A 27 -14.75 10.68 -1.88
C PHE A 27 -16.10 10.37 -1.25
N GLN A 28 -17.00 9.78 -2.05
CA GLN A 28 -18.25 9.24 -1.54
C GLN A 28 -17.97 7.98 -0.71
N ILE A 29 -18.59 7.88 0.47
CA ILE A 29 -18.60 6.66 1.29
C ILE A 29 -19.90 5.90 1.03
N VAL A 30 -19.79 4.61 0.77
CA VAL A 30 -20.92 3.68 0.61
C VAL A 30 -20.79 2.55 1.63
N ASP A 31 -21.82 2.41 2.45
CA ASP A 31 -21.95 1.28 3.37
C ASP A 31 -22.35 0.01 2.61
N VAL A 32 -21.66 -1.09 2.88
CA VAL A 32 -22.02 -2.41 2.35
C VAL A 32 -22.30 -3.39 3.48
N GLU A 33 -23.39 -4.12 3.35
CA GLU A 33 -23.77 -5.19 4.27
C GLU A 33 -23.17 -6.52 3.81
N GLY A 34 -22.59 -7.28 4.73
CA GLY A 34 -22.04 -8.60 4.44
C GLY A 34 -20.99 -9.05 5.44
N LYS A 35 -20.63 -10.33 5.38
CA LYS A 35 -19.50 -10.89 6.11
C LYS A 35 -18.28 -10.85 5.20
N TYR A 36 -17.46 -9.82 5.37
CA TYR A 36 -16.20 -9.65 4.65
C TYR A 36 -15.03 -9.86 5.61
N ASP A 37 -13.93 -10.39 5.09
CA ASP A 37 -12.69 -10.58 5.83
C ASP A 37 -11.48 -10.07 5.02
N PHE A 38 -10.26 -10.28 5.53
CA PHE A 38 -9.04 -9.83 4.84
C PHE A 38 -8.79 -10.53 3.50
N LEU A 39 -9.23 -11.78 3.35
CA LEU A 39 -9.02 -12.60 2.15
C LEU A 39 -10.15 -12.42 1.13
N LYS A 40 -11.33 -12.00 1.61
CA LYS A 40 -12.52 -11.76 0.79
C LYS A 40 -13.09 -10.36 1.08
N PRO A 41 -12.40 -9.30 0.63
CA PRO A 41 -12.93 -7.95 0.72
C PRO A 41 -14.15 -7.77 -0.19
N PRO A 42 -15.00 -6.75 0.06
CA PRO A 42 -16.08 -6.41 -0.85
C PRO A 42 -15.55 -5.95 -2.22
N PRO A 43 -16.34 -6.09 -3.31
CA PRO A 43 -15.96 -5.57 -4.61
C PRO A 43 -15.78 -4.05 -4.56
N LEU A 44 -14.64 -3.57 -5.06
CA LEU A 44 -14.31 -2.14 -5.07
C LEU A 44 -14.68 -1.50 -6.41
N ARG A 45 -15.08 -0.23 -6.36
CA ARG A 45 -15.26 0.63 -7.53
C ARG A 45 -14.32 1.81 -7.40
N GLU A 46 -13.79 2.29 -8.53
CA GLU A 46 -12.89 3.43 -8.51
C GLU A 46 -13.60 4.68 -7.96
N ASN A 47 -12.88 5.49 -7.16
CA ASN A 47 -13.36 6.76 -6.57
C ASN A 47 -14.46 6.65 -5.50
N VAL A 48 -14.79 5.44 -5.06
CA VAL A 48 -15.78 5.21 -4.00
C VAL A 48 -15.09 4.55 -2.81
N ILE A 49 -15.30 5.11 -1.62
CA ILE A 49 -14.91 4.46 -0.37
C ILE A 49 -16.00 3.45 -0.02
N VAL A 50 -15.63 2.18 0.02
CA VAL A 50 -16.47 1.12 0.55
C VAL A 50 -16.23 1.02 2.05
N HIS A 51 -17.29 1.14 2.85
CA HIS A 51 -17.26 0.95 4.29
C HIS A 51 -18.03 -0.31 4.69
N TYR A 52 -17.45 -1.10 5.59
CA TYR A 52 -18.12 -2.23 6.22
C TYR A 52 -17.60 -2.44 7.64
N LEU A 53 -18.42 -3.14 8.43
CA LEU A 53 -18.06 -3.54 9.78
C LEU A 53 -17.45 -4.94 9.76
N GLN A 54 -16.18 -5.05 10.14
CA GLN A 54 -15.50 -6.33 10.30
C GLN A 54 -15.85 -6.92 11.68
N PRO A 55 -16.36 -8.16 11.75
CA PRO A 55 -16.65 -8.80 13.02
C PRO A 55 -15.35 -9.07 13.81
N GLY A 56 -15.39 -8.72 15.10
CA GLY A 56 -14.33 -8.96 16.08
C GLY A 56 -14.54 -10.21 16.92
N PHE A 57 -13.85 -10.28 18.05
CA PHE A 57 -14.18 -11.27 19.09
C PHE A 57 -15.47 -10.87 19.81
N GLY A 58 -16.38 -11.83 20.01
CA GLY A 58 -17.68 -11.57 20.64
C GLY A 58 -18.63 -10.75 19.76
N ASN A 59 -19.21 -9.69 20.33
CA ASN A 59 -20.16 -8.80 19.63
C ASN A 59 -19.50 -7.52 19.08
N GLU A 60 -18.18 -7.41 19.17
CA GLU A 60 -17.44 -6.25 18.69
C GLU A 60 -17.45 -6.19 17.16
N LYS A 61 -17.53 -4.97 16.64
CA LYS A 61 -17.50 -4.66 15.22
C LYS A 61 -16.55 -3.51 15.01
N PHE A 62 -15.68 -3.64 14.02
CA PHE A 62 -14.63 -2.68 13.75
C PHE A 62 -14.83 -2.05 12.38
N HIS A 63 -14.67 -0.74 12.30
CA HIS A 63 -14.80 -0.01 11.06
C HIS A 63 -13.68 -0.37 10.09
N ARG A 64 -14.06 -0.61 8.83
CA ARG A 64 -13.10 -0.84 7.75
C ARG A 64 -13.50 -0.08 6.50
N PHE A 65 -12.56 0.65 5.94
CA PHE A 65 -12.72 1.50 4.77
C PHE A 65 -11.73 1.09 3.69
N MET A 66 -12.22 0.98 2.47
CA MET A 66 -11.40 0.61 1.31
C MET A 66 -11.69 1.53 0.13
N LEU A 67 -10.65 2.00 -0.55
CA LEU A 67 -10.77 2.85 -1.74
C LEU A 67 -9.88 2.31 -2.84
N LEU A 68 -10.44 2.13 -4.04
CA LEU A 68 -9.68 1.84 -5.26
C LEU A 68 -9.44 3.13 -6.07
N ARG A 69 -8.21 3.35 -6.51
CA ARG A 69 -7.80 4.45 -7.39
C ARG A 69 -6.75 3.99 -8.41
N VAL A 70 -6.90 4.39 -9.67
CA VAL A 70 -5.86 4.19 -10.67
C VAL A 70 -4.92 5.40 -10.67
N ILE A 71 -3.62 5.16 -10.47
CA ILE A 71 -2.57 6.19 -10.44
C ILE A 71 -1.39 5.69 -11.27
N ASP A 72 -0.99 6.43 -12.30
CA ASP A 72 0.03 6.04 -13.28
C ASP A 72 -0.17 4.62 -13.84
N GLY A 73 -1.43 4.26 -14.09
CA GLY A 73 -1.80 2.94 -14.63
C GLY A 73 -1.80 1.79 -13.62
N LEU A 74 -1.52 2.05 -12.33
CA LEU A 74 -1.54 1.07 -11.25
C LEU A 74 -2.82 1.20 -10.40
N ARG A 75 -3.41 0.08 -10.02
CA ARG A 75 -4.64 0.02 -9.22
C ARG A 75 -4.33 0.03 -7.73
N TYR A 76 -4.30 1.21 -7.13
CA TYR A 76 -4.10 1.37 -5.69
C TYR A 76 -5.36 1.06 -4.89
N ILE A 77 -5.24 0.17 -3.91
CA ILE A 77 -6.22 -0.09 -2.86
C ILE A 77 -5.71 0.54 -1.57
N PHE A 78 -6.35 1.62 -1.14
CA PHE A 78 -6.16 2.22 0.17
C PHE A 78 -7.05 1.50 1.17
N THR A 79 -6.50 1.11 2.32
CA THR A 79 -7.24 0.47 3.41
C THR A 79 -7.01 1.24 4.69
N LEU A 80 -8.09 1.58 5.39
CA LEU A 80 -8.09 2.06 6.75
C LEU A 80 -8.92 1.07 7.59
N TRP A 81 -8.38 0.59 8.71
CA TRP A 81 -9.10 -0.30 9.62
C TRP A 81 -8.93 0.17 11.05
N GLU A 82 -9.99 0.05 11.83
CA GLU A 82 -9.97 0.31 13.27
C GLU A 82 -9.20 -0.80 14.00
N ASN A 83 -8.28 -0.43 14.89
CA ASN A 83 -7.57 -1.39 15.71
C ASN A 83 -8.39 -1.73 16.97
N PRO A 84 -8.64 -3.02 17.26
CA PRO A 84 -9.36 -3.43 18.45
C PRO A 84 -8.70 -2.94 19.75
N GLY A 85 -9.48 -2.34 20.65
CA GLY A 85 -9.02 -1.92 21.98
C GLY A 85 -8.10 -0.69 21.98
N GLU A 86 -7.91 -0.04 20.84
CA GLU A 86 -7.13 1.19 20.70
C GLU A 86 -7.93 2.25 19.95
N ASN A 87 -7.82 3.52 20.34
CA ASN A 87 -8.41 4.63 19.57
C ASN A 87 -7.55 4.99 18.34
N TYR A 88 -7.02 4.00 17.64
CA TYR A 88 -6.14 4.17 16.49
C TYR A 88 -6.63 3.38 15.31
N TYR A 89 -6.45 3.95 14.12
CA TYR A 89 -6.73 3.28 12.86
C TYR A 89 -5.43 2.88 12.19
N GLY A 90 -5.31 1.63 11.79
CA GLY A 90 -4.23 1.21 10.91
C GLY A 90 -4.51 1.65 9.47
N ILE A 91 -3.49 2.15 8.79
CA ILE A 91 -3.58 2.55 7.38
C ILE A 91 -2.52 1.86 6.52
N ASN A 92 -2.91 1.45 5.32
CA ASN A 92 -2.03 1.05 4.25
C ASN A 92 -2.60 1.45 2.89
N PHE A 93 -1.75 1.42 1.86
CA PHE A 93 -2.23 1.37 0.48
C PHE A 93 -1.33 0.46 -0.34
N LYS A 94 -1.95 -0.45 -1.09
CA LYS A 94 -1.28 -1.46 -1.92
C LYS A 94 -1.66 -1.26 -3.37
N THR A 95 -0.90 -1.80 -4.33
CA THR A 95 -1.46 -1.97 -5.69
C THR A 95 -2.00 -3.39 -5.87
N GLU A 96 -2.97 -3.59 -6.76
CA GLU A 96 -3.46 -4.95 -7.07
C GLU A 96 -2.43 -5.77 -7.84
N GLU A 97 -1.62 -5.08 -8.65
CA GLU A 97 -0.58 -5.64 -9.49
C GLU A 97 0.66 -5.99 -8.65
N TYR A 98 1.01 -5.12 -7.71
CA TYR A 98 2.19 -5.25 -6.86
C TYR A 98 1.85 -4.84 -5.44
N GLU A 99 2.37 -5.49 -4.42
CA GLU A 99 1.90 -5.14 -3.08
C GLU A 99 2.14 -3.65 -2.76
N TYR A 100 3.19 -2.96 -3.25
CA TYR A 100 3.45 -1.54 -2.89
C TYR A 100 4.33 -0.72 -3.87
N ALA A 101 4.01 -0.67 -5.16
CA ALA A 101 4.82 0.02 -6.18
C ALA A 101 4.84 1.57 -6.08
N ILE A 102 5.46 2.15 -5.05
CA ILE A 102 5.72 3.61 -4.97
C ILE A 102 6.93 4.00 -5.83
N THR A 103 7.84 3.05 -6.06
CA THR A 103 9.15 3.26 -6.70
C THR A 103 9.08 3.59 -8.18
N HIS A 104 7.96 3.27 -8.85
CA HIS A 104 7.79 3.47 -10.30
C HIS A 104 6.85 4.63 -10.65
N LEU A 105 6.37 5.38 -9.65
CA LEU A 105 5.52 6.54 -9.90
C LEU A 105 6.33 7.73 -10.43
N SER A 106 5.78 8.38 -11.45
CA SER A 106 6.22 9.69 -11.90
C SER A 106 6.08 10.72 -10.77
N GLN A 107 6.68 11.91 -10.91
CA GLN A 107 6.48 13.00 -9.94
C GLN A 107 4.99 13.36 -9.81
N GLY A 108 4.27 13.39 -10.93
CA GLY A 108 2.81 13.59 -10.96
C GLY A 108 2.05 12.47 -10.26
N GLY A 109 2.42 11.21 -10.49
CA GLY A 109 1.83 10.04 -9.83
C GLY A 109 2.03 10.05 -8.32
N ARG A 110 3.23 10.43 -7.85
CA ARG A 110 3.51 10.59 -6.41
C ARG A 110 2.61 11.65 -5.79
N LYS A 111 2.44 12.81 -6.44
CA LYS A 111 1.54 13.86 -5.97
C LYS A 111 0.07 13.38 -5.95
N LYS A 112 -0.37 12.66 -6.99
CA LYS A 112 -1.72 12.08 -7.02
C LYS A 112 -1.93 11.06 -5.89
N LEU A 113 -0.91 10.26 -5.58
CA LEU A 113 -0.94 9.32 -4.45
C LEU A 113 -1.09 10.06 -3.11
N THR A 114 -0.31 11.12 -2.88
CA THR A 114 -0.40 11.92 -1.64
C THR A 114 -1.75 12.63 -1.51
N ASP A 115 -2.21 13.29 -2.58
CA ASP A 115 -3.51 13.98 -2.62
C ASP A 115 -4.66 12.99 -2.36
N THR A 116 -4.59 11.80 -2.96
CA THR A 116 -5.59 10.74 -2.78
C THR A 116 -5.62 10.25 -1.33
N LEU A 117 -4.47 10.05 -0.71
CA LEU A 117 -4.39 9.61 0.69
C LEU A 117 -5.01 10.63 1.64
N SER A 118 -4.71 11.92 1.43
CA SER A 118 -5.26 13.02 2.22
C SER A 118 -6.78 13.09 2.07
N ALA A 119 -7.29 13.11 0.83
CA ALA A 119 -8.72 13.13 0.55
C ALA A 119 -9.45 11.88 1.08
N PHE A 120 -8.81 10.71 1.07
CA PHE A 120 -9.34 9.48 1.65
C PHE A 120 -9.54 9.60 3.16
N LEU A 121 -8.51 10.04 3.88
CA LEU A 121 -8.56 10.24 5.33
C LEU A 121 -9.57 11.32 5.73
N ASP A 122 -9.60 12.44 5.01
CA ASP A 122 -10.55 13.53 5.28
C ASP A 122 -11.99 13.09 5.06
N SER A 123 -12.25 12.27 4.04
CA SER A 123 -13.57 11.73 3.78
C SER A 123 -14.02 10.84 4.95
N VAL A 124 -13.16 9.93 5.41
CA VAL A 124 -13.49 9.04 6.54
C VAL A 124 -13.68 9.82 7.84
N ARG A 125 -12.81 10.78 8.14
CA ARG A 125 -12.92 11.64 9.35
C ARG A 125 -14.15 12.52 9.39
N SER A 126 -14.75 12.81 8.22
CA SER A 126 -15.98 13.60 8.14
C SER A 126 -17.23 12.80 8.52
N ARG A 127 -17.11 11.49 8.73
CA ARG A 127 -18.20 10.59 9.09
C ARG A 127 -18.48 10.69 10.60
N ALA A 128 -19.74 10.90 10.98
CA ALA A 128 -20.12 11.27 12.35
C ALA A 128 -19.93 10.16 13.40
N ASP A 129 -19.95 8.89 12.99
CA ASP A 129 -19.81 7.72 13.85
C ASP A 129 -18.37 7.21 13.94
N VAL A 130 -17.40 7.95 13.39
CA VAL A 130 -15.99 7.54 13.34
C VAL A 130 -15.12 8.60 14.02
N SER A 131 -14.38 8.21 15.07
CA SER A 131 -13.34 9.06 15.68
C SER A 131 -11.96 8.52 15.34
N VAL A 132 -11.25 9.17 14.42
CA VAL A 132 -9.86 8.85 14.10
C VAL A 132 -8.94 9.72 14.95
N ASP A 133 -8.66 9.30 16.18
CA ASP A 133 -7.79 10.04 17.11
C ASP A 133 -6.29 9.91 16.74
N GLY A 134 -5.95 8.82 16.04
CA GLY A 134 -4.64 8.62 15.45
C GLY A 134 -4.63 7.56 14.36
N ILE A 135 -3.54 7.55 13.60
CA ILE A 135 -3.29 6.58 12.55
C ILE A 135 -1.97 5.86 12.79
N GLU A 136 -1.96 4.55 12.64
CA GLU A 136 -0.76 3.74 12.62
C GLU A 136 -0.48 3.33 11.19
N PHE A 137 0.67 3.76 10.65
CA PHE A 137 1.06 3.34 9.32
C PHE A 137 1.68 1.95 9.38
N LEU A 138 1.08 0.96 8.71
CA LEU A 138 1.70 -0.35 8.56
C LEU A 138 2.50 -0.43 7.26
N PRO A 139 3.84 -0.35 7.31
CA PRO A 139 4.65 -0.60 6.13
C PRO A 139 4.48 -2.04 5.68
N ALA A 140 4.50 -2.25 4.37
CA ALA A 140 4.57 -3.56 3.77
C ALA A 140 5.72 -4.40 4.29
N ASP A 141 5.46 -5.68 4.56
CA ASP A 141 6.52 -6.65 4.86
C ASP A 141 7.55 -6.70 3.73
N THR A 142 7.14 -6.67 2.46
CA THR A 142 8.03 -6.75 1.28
C THR A 142 7.56 -5.81 0.17
N ASN A 143 8.49 -5.11 -0.49
CA ASN A 143 8.22 -4.46 -1.77
C ASN A 143 8.95 -5.24 -2.85
N PHE A 144 8.21 -5.82 -3.78
CA PHE A 144 8.77 -6.39 -4.99
C PHE A 144 8.44 -5.44 -6.13
N SER A 145 9.46 -4.96 -6.83
CA SER A 145 9.29 -4.21 -8.06
C SER A 145 8.65 -5.08 -9.14
N SER A 146 8.02 -4.45 -10.12
CA SER A 146 7.49 -5.14 -11.31
C SER A 146 8.59 -5.96 -12.00
N HIS A 147 9.80 -5.41 -12.06
CA HIS A 147 10.96 -6.09 -12.61
C HIS A 147 11.35 -7.35 -11.83
N GLU A 148 11.35 -7.31 -10.49
CA GLU A 148 11.64 -8.50 -9.67
C GLU A 148 10.54 -9.56 -9.80
N VAL A 149 9.27 -9.13 -9.86
CA VAL A 149 8.14 -10.04 -10.11
C VAL A 149 8.28 -10.69 -11.49
N ASP A 150 8.50 -9.91 -12.55
CA ASP A 150 8.67 -10.44 -13.91
C ASP A 150 9.93 -11.32 -14.03
N THR A 151 11.00 -11.03 -13.28
CA THR A 151 12.19 -11.88 -13.22
C THR A 151 11.87 -13.23 -12.61
N CYS A 152 11.09 -13.27 -11.53
CA CYS A 152 10.59 -14.53 -10.95
C CYS A 152 9.71 -15.30 -11.94
N ILE A 153 8.78 -14.62 -12.62
CA ILE A 153 7.93 -15.25 -13.64
C ILE A 153 8.81 -15.85 -14.74
N ASN A 154 9.74 -15.08 -15.30
CA ASN A 154 10.65 -15.55 -16.35
C ASN A 154 11.46 -16.77 -15.89
N ALA A 155 11.93 -16.75 -14.64
CA ALA A 155 12.70 -17.84 -14.07
C ALA A 155 11.84 -19.10 -13.85
N ILE A 156 10.58 -18.96 -13.45
CA ILE A 156 9.61 -20.09 -13.37
C ILE A 156 9.38 -20.66 -14.77
N LEU A 157 9.09 -19.82 -15.77
CA LEU A 157 8.83 -20.23 -17.14
C LEU A 157 10.00 -20.97 -17.80
N ALA A 158 11.24 -20.64 -17.41
CA ALA A 158 12.45 -21.29 -17.91
C ALA A 158 12.71 -22.67 -17.28
N LEU A 159 11.92 -23.12 -16.30
CA LEU A 159 12.13 -24.43 -15.67
C LEU A 159 11.56 -25.56 -16.55
N PRO A 160 12.32 -26.66 -16.77
CA PRO A 160 11.90 -27.76 -17.65
C PRO A 160 10.60 -28.49 -17.26
N LYS A 161 10.10 -28.29 -16.04
CA LYS A 161 8.89 -28.94 -15.49
C LYS A 161 7.83 -27.93 -15.03
N ASN A 162 7.88 -26.71 -15.54
CA ASN A 162 6.89 -25.70 -15.21
C ASN A 162 5.54 -26.03 -15.88
N PRO A 163 4.44 -26.13 -15.12
CA PRO A 163 3.12 -26.42 -15.70
C PRO A 163 2.34 -25.17 -16.11
N PHE A 164 2.83 -23.96 -15.79
CA PHE A 164 2.06 -22.72 -15.95
C PHE A 164 2.52 -21.89 -17.15
N SER A 165 1.58 -21.29 -17.86
CA SER A 165 1.84 -20.17 -18.78
C SER A 165 2.09 -18.87 -18.02
N ARG A 166 2.57 -17.84 -18.72
CA ARG A 166 2.79 -16.52 -18.10
C ARG A 166 1.47 -15.93 -17.61
N GLU A 167 0.43 -16.10 -18.41
CA GLU A 167 -0.92 -15.60 -18.20
C GLU A 167 -1.52 -16.25 -16.94
N GLU A 168 -1.44 -17.58 -16.83
CA GLU A 168 -1.90 -18.31 -15.64
C GLU A 168 -1.18 -17.85 -14.37
N ILE A 169 0.14 -17.60 -14.43
CA ILE A 169 0.88 -17.11 -13.27
C ILE A 169 0.36 -15.72 -12.84
N LYS A 170 0.15 -14.81 -13.79
CA LYS A 170 -0.30 -13.44 -13.52
C LYS A 170 -1.75 -13.37 -13.02
N GLU A 171 -2.61 -14.29 -13.46
CA GLU A 171 -4.00 -14.35 -13.04
C GLU A 171 -4.16 -14.99 -11.65
N GLN A 172 -3.40 -16.05 -11.36
CA GLN A 172 -3.59 -16.86 -10.15
C GLN A 172 -2.74 -16.44 -8.96
N TYR A 173 -1.59 -15.79 -9.19
CA TYR A 173 -0.61 -15.51 -8.14
C TYR A 173 -0.31 -14.01 -8.05
N LYS A 174 -0.38 -13.44 -6.84
CA LYS A 174 0.07 -12.06 -6.59
C LYS A 174 1.59 -12.01 -6.42
N GLY A 175 2.15 -10.80 -6.41
CA GLY A 175 3.60 -10.57 -6.32
C GLY A 175 4.30 -11.49 -5.30
N ARG A 176 3.87 -11.51 -4.04
CA ARG A 176 4.43 -12.39 -2.99
C ARG A 176 4.29 -13.88 -3.33
N ASP A 177 3.13 -14.30 -3.82
CA ASP A 177 2.87 -15.69 -4.16
C ASP A 177 3.77 -16.16 -5.32
N ILE A 178 4.10 -15.26 -6.25
CA ILE A 178 5.05 -15.53 -7.35
C ILE A 178 6.46 -15.81 -6.79
N PHE A 179 6.90 -15.13 -5.73
CA PHE A 179 8.19 -15.43 -5.08
C PHE A 179 8.16 -16.78 -4.36
N GLU A 180 7.07 -17.10 -3.65
CA GLU A 180 6.92 -18.41 -3.01
C GLU A 180 6.82 -19.54 -4.04
N LEU A 181 6.13 -19.30 -5.16
CA LEU A 181 6.07 -20.21 -6.30
C LEU A 181 7.47 -20.43 -6.89
N TYR A 182 8.22 -19.35 -7.13
CA TYR A 182 9.61 -19.43 -7.58
C TYR A 182 10.48 -20.23 -6.60
N LYS A 183 10.38 -19.95 -5.29
CA LYS A 183 11.16 -20.65 -4.26
C LYS A 183 10.84 -22.14 -4.23
N THR A 184 9.56 -22.50 -4.39
CA THR A 184 9.09 -23.89 -4.43
C THR A 184 9.66 -24.63 -5.64
N PHE A 185 9.58 -24.02 -6.83
CA PHE A 185 9.98 -24.66 -8.09
C PHE A 185 11.49 -24.62 -8.33
N ALA A 186 12.16 -23.51 -8.03
CA ALA A 186 13.59 -23.34 -8.25
C ALA A 186 14.45 -23.87 -7.09
N ARG A 187 13.85 -24.19 -5.93
CA ARG A 187 14.54 -24.54 -4.67
C ARG A 187 15.63 -23.53 -4.27
N LYS A 188 15.44 -22.27 -4.66
CA LYS A 188 16.37 -21.17 -4.41
C LYS A 188 15.63 -20.06 -3.67
N ASN A 189 16.26 -19.52 -2.63
CA ASN A 189 15.78 -18.28 -2.05
C ASN A 189 16.12 -17.13 -3.02
N PHE A 190 15.16 -16.23 -3.24
CA PHE A 190 15.49 -14.96 -3.86
C PHE A 190 16.50 -14.25 -2.93
N PRO A 191 17.69 -13.87 -3.41
CA PRO A 191 18.76 -13.40 -2.54
C PRO A 191 18.53 -11.93 -2.17
N ILE A 192 17.45 -11.61 -1.46
CA ILE A 192 17.36 -10.33 -0.78
C ILE A 192 18.23 -10.44 0.47
N LYS A 193 19.37 -9.74 0.49
CA LYS A 193 20.21 -9.73 1.69
C LYS A 193 19.41 -9.06 2.81
N LYS A 194 19.51 -9.60 4.03
CA LYS A 194 18.79 -9.10 5.21
C LYS A 194 18.95 -7.58 5.42
N ASP A 195 20.11 -7.04 5.06
CA ASP A 195 20.40 -5.61 5.21
C ASP A 195 19.79 -4.74 4.11
N GLU A 196 19.67 -5.24 2.88
CA GLU A 196 18.94 -4.57 1.78
C GLU A 196 17.46 -4.45 2.13
N PHE A 197 16.89 -5.53 2.67
CA PHE A 197 15.51 -5.55 3.18
C PHE A 197 15.26 -4.49 4.26
N ARG A 198 16.13 -4.44 5.29
CA ARG A 198 16.05 -3.46 6.37
C ARG A 198 16.19 -2.02 5.88
N ASN A 199 17.11 -1.77 4.94
CA ASN A 199 17.32 -0.45 4.37
C ASN A 199 16.09 0.00 3.54
N ALA A 200 15.51 -0.89 2.73
CA ALA A 200 14.29 -0.62 2.00
C ALA A 200 13.11 -0.30 2.92
N LEU A 201 12.96 -1.02 4.05
CA LEU A 201 11.93 -0.70 5.07
C LEU A 201 12.14 0.70 5.65
N ARG A 202 13.37 1.07 6.02
CA ARG A 202 13.70 2.39 6.59
C ARG A 202 13.44 3.54 5.60
N SER A 203 13.82 3.39 4.34
CA SER A 203 13.59 4.41 3.31
C SER A 203 12.10 4.63 3.05
N ARG A 204 11.31 3.54 3.01
CA ARG A 204 9.84 3.62 2.94
C ARG A 204 9.27 4.36 4.14
N ARG A 205 9.66 3.96 5.36
CA ARG A 205 9.34 4.65 6.61
C ARG A 205 9.52 6.16 6.46
N ARG A 206 10.67 6.60 5.97
CA ARG A 206 11.00 8.03 5.84
C ARG A 206 10.13 8.72 4.80
N PHE A 207 9.86 8.06 3.67
CA PHE A 207 8.96 8.59 2.65
C PHE A 207 7.56 8.84 3.21
N PHE A 208 7.00 7.84 3.90
CA PHE A 208 5.69 7.94 4.54
C PHE A 208 5.64 9.00 5.62
N GLN A 209 6.63 9.03 6.51
CA GLN A 209 6.73 10.06 7.53
C GLN A 209 6.77 11.46 6.93
N ARG A 210 7.53 11.66 5.84
CA ARG A 210 7.60 12.95 5.14
C ARG A 210 6.25 13.33 4.51
N MET A 211 5.59 12.38 3.84
CA MET A 211 4.28 12.60 3.24
C MET A 211 3.24 12.98 4.29
N ILE A 212 3.10 12.20 5.37
CA ILE A 212 2.14 12.50 6.46
C ILE A 212 2.47 13.85 7.10
N SER A 213 3.74 14.10 7.46
CA SER A 213 4.12 15.37 8.12
C SER A 213 3.89 16.61 7.24
N LYS A 214 3.96 16.44 5.92
CA LYS A 214 3.78 17.53 4.96
C LYS A 214 2.31 17.76 4.61
N ASP A 215 1.60 16.68 4.33
CA ASP A 215 0.28 16.73 3.70
C ASP A 215 -0.86 16.51 4.73
N LEU A 216 -0.54 16.11 5.97
CA LEU A 216 -1.46 15.99 7.12
C LEU A 216 -0.85 16.65 8.37
N PRO A 217 -0.61 17.97 8.35
CA PRO A 217 0.14 18.68 9.39
C PRO A 217 -0.56 18.73 10.77
N GLU A 218 -1.85 18.39 10.83
CA GLU A 218 -2.62 18.23 12.08
C GLU A 218 -2.26 16.96 12.86
N LEU A 219 -1.53 16.04 12.22
CA LEU A 219 -1.00 14.85 12.85
C LEU A 219 0.46 15.06 13.26
N GLU A 220 0.81 14.57 14.44
CA GLU A 220 2.18 14.50 14.91
C GLU A 220 2.59 13.06 15.21
N LEU A 221 3.89 12.77 15.10
CA LEU A 221 4.42 11.46 15.44
C LEU A 221 4.23 11.23 16.95
N ASP A 222 3.68 10.07 17.32
CA ASP A 222 3.61 9.65 18.72
C ASP A 222 4.98 9.11 19.14
N ASP A 223 5.74 9.94 19.86
CA ASP A 223 7.10 9.60 20.32
C ASP A 223 7.16 8.31 21.16
N LYS A 224 6.06 7.95 21.86
CA LYS A 224 5.97 6.72 22.66
C LYS A 224 5.94 5.45 21.81
N PHE A 225 5.51 5.57 20.56
CA PHE A 225 5.38 4.48 19.58
C PHE A 225 6.09 4.85 18.28
N SER A 226 7.19 5.61 18.40
CA SER A 226 7.95 6.10 17.24
C SER A 226 8.47 4.94 16.38
N ASP A 227 8.71 3.76 16.96
CA ASP A 227 9.07 2.53 16.26
C ASP A 227 7.92 1.93 15.42
N ARG A 228 6.67 2.19 15.80
CA ARG A 228 5.43 1.71 15.15
C ARG A 228 4.78 2.71 14.20
N TYR A 229 5.39 3.88 13.96
CA TYR A 229 4.86 4.86 12.98
C TYR A 229 3.46 5.35 13.29
N ARG A 230 3.18 5.47 14.58
CA ARG A 230 1.93 5.98 15.06
C ARG A 230 1.95 7.49 15.00
N PHE A 231 0.91 8.06 14.42
CA PHE A 231 0.64 9.48 14.42
C PHE A 231 -0.66 9.71 15.18
N LYS A 232 -0.70 10.79 15.94
CA LYS A 232 -1.87 11.21 16.71
C LYS A 232 -2.23 12.64 16.33
N LYS A 233 -3.47 13.00 16.59
CA LYS A 233 -3.89 14.41 16.51
C LYS A 233 -3.08 15.25 17.49
N LYS A 234 -2.62 16.42 17.03
CA LYS A 234 -2.02 17.46 17.88
C LYS A 234 -2.98 17.93 18.97
#